data_AF-A0A958U415-F1
#
_entry.id   AF-A0A958U415-F1
#
_cell.length_a   1.000
_cell.length_b   1.000
_cell.length_c   1.000
_cell.angle_alpha   90.00
_cell.angle_beta   90.00
_cell.angle_gamma   90.00
#
_symmetry.space_group_name_H-M   'P 1'
#
loop_
_entity.id
_entity.type
_entity.pdbx_description
1 polymer ?
#
loop_
_entity_poly.entity_id
_entity_poly.type
_entity_poly.pdbx_seq_one_letter_code
_entity_poly.pdbx_strand_id
1 'polypeptide(L)'
;VDLDGAVAPDYVFETYYNGFSEMMPEYKLISLEELEIFLKENHHLPNVPSAEAMMTEGISLKEMNLILLQKIEELTLYTLQQQKEIDKLKSKFTQTENTEK
;
A
#
# COMPACT_ATOMS: atom_id res chain seq x y z
N VAL A 1 -6.00 -4.39 21.50
CA VAL A 1 -7.23 -4.63 20.73
C VAL A 1 -7.30 -6.10 20.45
N ASP A 2 -8.44 -6.73 20.69
CA ASP A 2 -8.64 -8.15 20.42
C ASP A 2 -8.86 -8.37 18.92
N LEU A 3 -8.04 -9.23 18.32
CA LEU A 3 -8.04 -9.54 16.88
C LEU A 3 -8.74 -10.87 16.57
N ASP A 4 -9.36 -11.52 17.55
CA ASP A 4 -10.01 -12.82 17.35
C ASP A 4 -11.00 -12.78 16.19
N GLY A 5 -10.84 -13.72 15.24
CA GLY A 5 -11.64 -13.84 14.01
C GLY A 5 -11.40 -12.76 12.94
N ALA A 6 -10.46 -11.83 13.13
CA ALA A 6 -10.07 -10.88 12.08
C ALA A 6 -9.11 -11.52 11.08
N VAL A 7 -9.29 -11.16 9.80
CA VAL A 7 -8.31 -11.47 8.76
C VAL A 7 -7.18 -10.43 8.84
N ALA A 8 -5.96 -10.90 9.13
CA ALA A 8 -4.78 -10.05 9.08
C ALA A 8 -4.49 -9.63 7.62
N PRO A 9 -3.94 -8.44 7.39
CA PRO A 9 -3.76 -7.92 6.05
C PRO A 9 -2.57 -8.49 5.27
N ASP A 10 -1.93 -9.57 5.74
CA ASP A 10 -0.87 -10.31 5.03
C ASP A 10 -1.21 -10.62 3.55
N TYR A 11 -2.50 -10.67 3.21
CA TYR A 11 -3.00 -10.73 1.84
C TYR A 11 -2.42 -9.65 0.91
N VAL A 12 -1.95 -8.51 1.45
CA VAL A 12 -1.26 -7.45 0.70
C VAL A 12 0.04 -7.99 0.11
N PHE A 13 0.86 -8.64 0.93
CA PHE A 13 2.10 -9.26 0.49
C PHE A 13 1.85 -10.52 -0.34
N GLU A 14 0.88 -11.36 0.03
CA GLU A 14 0.51 -12.54 -0.76
C GLU A 14 0.12 -12.13 -2.18
N THR A 15 -0.76 -11.14 -2.32
CA THR A 15 -1.19 -10.64 -3.63
C THR A 15 -0.01 -10.09 -4.42
N TYR A 16 0.89 -9.35 -3.77
CA TYR A 16 2.04 -8.76 -4.45
C TYR A 16 3.07 -9.79 -4.94
N TYR A 17 3.40 -10.79 -4.11
CA TYR A 17 4.46 -11.76 -4.41
C TYR A 17 3.95 -13.03 -5.11
N ASN A 18 2.74 -13.47 -4.79
CA ASN A 18 2.14 -14.71 -5.33
C ASN A 18 1.11 -14.42 -6.43
N GLY A 19 0.66 -13.17 -6.56
CA GLY A 19 -0.37 -12.77 -7.51
C GLY A 19 -1.81 -13.01 -7.04
N PHE A 20 -2.01 -13.63 -5.87
CA PHE A 20 -3.33 -13.87 -5.29
C PHE A 20 -3.24 -14.06 -3.77
N SER A 21 -4.36 -13.85 -3.07
CA SER A 21 -4.58 -14.26 -1.68
C SER A 21 -5.84 -15.12 -1.60
N GLU A 22 -5.79 -16.25 -0.90
CA GLU A 22 -6.97 -17.10 -0.69
C GLU A 22 -7.99 -16.44 0.23
N MET A 23 -7.52 -15.68 1.22
CA MET A 23 -8.38 -15.02 2.20
C MET A 23 -9.02 -13.76 1.62
N MET A 24 -8.34 -13.06 0.71
CA MET A 24 -8.84 -11.87 0.02
C MET A 24 -8.61 -11.94 -1.51
N PRO A 25 -9.38 -12.76 -2.25
CA PRO A 25 -9.15 -12.97 -3.68
C PRO A 25 -9.35 -11.73 -4.55
N GLU A 26 -10.17 -10.79 -4.08
CA GLU A 26 -10.49 -9.55 -4.80
C GLU A 26 -9.53 -8.39 -4.44
N TYR A 27 -8.62 -8.59 -3.48
CA TYR A 27 -7.67 -7.55 -3.11
C TYR A 27 -6.71 -7.27 -4.27
N LYS A 28 -6.46 -5.99 -4.52
CA LYS A 28 -5.48 -5.52 -5.50
C LYS A 28 -4.70 -4.36 -4.91
N LEU A 29 -3.37 -4.47 -4.96
CA LEU A 29 -2.49 -3.34 -4.73
C LEU A 29 -2.57 -2.43 -5.98
N ILE A 30 -3.09 -1.22 -5.81
CA ILE A 30 -3.15 -0.23 -6.89
C ILE A 30 -1.76 0.34 -7.19
N SER A 31 -1.55 0.85 -8.39
CA SER A 31 -0.31 1.55 -8.72
C SER A 31 -0.22 2.92 -8.02
N LEU A 32 1.00 3.48 -7.89
CA LEU A 32 1.19 4.84 -7.36
C LEU A 32 0.47 5.91 -8.20
N GLU A 33 0.31 5.68 -9.50
CA GLU A 33 -0.38 6.60 -10.41
C GLU A 33 -1.89 6.56 -10.20
N GLU A 34 -2.49 5.36 -10.09
CA GLU A 34 -3.89 5.20 -9.71
C GLU A 34 -4.17 5.73 -8.31
N LEU A 35 -3.24 5.54 -7.37
CA LEU A 35 -3.33 6.10 -6.02
C LEU A 35 -3.35 7.62 -6.05
N GLU A 36 -2.50 8.27 -6.85
CA GLU A 36 -2.49 9.73 -6.98
C GLU A 36 -3.82 10.26 -7.53
N ILE A 37 -4.38 9.59 -8.54
CA ILE A 37 -5.70 9.92 -9.10
C ILE A 37 -6.77 9.82 -8.01
N PHE A 38 -6.81 8.69 -7.29
CA PHE A 38 -7.77 8.48 -6.22
C PHE A 38 -7.68 9.56 -5.14
N LEU A 39 -6.47 9.92 -4.71
CA LEU A 39 -6.23 10.92 -3.67
C LEU A 39 -6.66 12.33 -4.10
N LYS A 40 -6.46 12.68 -5.38
CA LYS A 40 -6.90 13.97 -5.93
C LYS A 40 -8.42 14.09 -5.95
N GLU A 41 -9.11 13.00 -6.23
CA GLU A 41 -10.57 12.98 -6.33
C GLU A 41 -11.27 12.85 -4.97
N ASN A 42 -10.73 12.03 -4.06
CA ASN A 42 -11.43 11.60 -2.85
C ASN A 42 -10.88 12.22 -1.56
N HIS A 43 -9.65 12.76 -1.58
CA HIS A 43 -8.99 13.39 -0.41
C HIS A 43 -8.85 12.49 0.84
N HIS A 44 -8.98 11.18 0.68
CA HIS A 44 -8.64 10.17 1.68
C HIS A 44 -8.04 8.95 0.99
N LEU A 45 -7.42 8.05 1.76
CA LEU A 45 -6.82 6.83 1.22
C LEU A 45 -7.91 5.82 0.78
N PRO A 46 -7.64 4.99 -0.25
CA PRO A 46 -8.51 3.88 -0.60
C PRO A 46 -8.74 2.96 0.60
N ASN A 47 -9.96 2.47 0.76
CA ASN A 47 -10.39 1.61 1.87
C ASN A 47 -10.32 2.26 3.27
N VAL A 48 -9.99 3.55 3.36
CA VAL A 48 -10.11 4.33 4.60
C VAL A 48 -11.39 5.17 4.48
N PRO A 49 -12.35 5.05 5.43
CA PRO A 49 -13.52 5.91 5.42
C PRO A 49 -13.16 7.39 5.41
N SER A 50 -13.99 8.23 4.78
CA SER A 50 -13.80 9.68 4.83
C SER A 50 -13.99 10.18 6.27
N ALA A 51 -13.46 11.37 6.57
CA ALA A 51 -13.67 11.99 7.87
C ALA A 51 -15.17 12.17 8.18
N GLU A 52 -15.98 12.52 7.18
CA GLU A 52 -17.44 12.64 7.31
C GLU A 52 -18.10 11.29 7.63
N ALA A 53 -17.71 10.21 6.93
CA ALA A 53 -18.21 8.87 7.21
C ALA A 53 -17.85 8.43 8.64
N MET A 54 -16.60 8.66 9.08
CA MET A 54 -16.19 8.33 10.45
C MET A 54 -16.97 9.12 11.50
N MET A 55 -17.33 10.37 11.23
CA MET A 55 -18.10 11.20 12.16
C MET A 55 -19.57 10.75 12.26
N THR A 56 -20.15 10.27 11.17
CA THR A 56 -21.58 9.94 11.06
C THR A 56 -21.87 8.49 11.44
N GLU A 57 -21.08 7.55 10.93
CA GLU A 57 -21.27 6.10 11.11
C GLU A 57 -20.43 5.56 12.27
N GLY A 58 -19.39 6.29 12.67
CA GLY A 58 -18.37 5.81 13.59
C GLY A 58 -17.40 4.84 12.91
N ILE A 59 -16.36 4.44 13.64
CA ILE A 59 -15.48 3.34 13.23
C ILE A 59 -14.98 2.62 14.46
N SER A 60 -14.96 1.28 14.41
CA SER A 60 -14.46 0.51 15.55
C SER A 60 -12.94 0.61 15.63
N LEU A 61 -12.39 0.61 16.85
CA LEU A 61 -10.93 0.61 17.03
C LEU A 61 -10.28 -0.64 16.42
N LYS A 62 -10.99 -1.77 16.38
CA LYS A 62 -10.52 -3.02 15.74
C LYS A 62 -10.37 -2.83 14.23
N GLU A 63 -11.42 -2.34 13.58
CA GLU A 63 -11.43 -2.07 12.14
C GLU A 63 -10.37 -1.03 11.75
N MET A 64 -10.28 0.08 12.49
CA MET A 64 -9.26 1.09 12.25
C MET A 64 -7.84 0.50 12.33
N ASN A 65 -7.55 -0.36 13.31
CA ASN A 65 -6.22 -0.98 13.40
C ASN A 65 -5.93 -1.94 12.23
N LEU A 66 -6.92 -2.68 11.74
CA LEU A 66 -6.74 -3.55 10.56
C LEU A 66 -6.49 -2.73 9.30
N ILE A 67 -7.24 -1.64 9.11
CA ILE A 67 -7.03 -0.68 8.01
C ILE A 67 -5.63 -0.08 8.10
N LEU A 68 -5.20 0.38 9.28
CA LEU A 68 -3.88 0.97 9.47
C LEU A 68 -2.78 -0.04 9.14
N LEU A 69 -2.91 -1.30 9.59
CA LEU A 69 -1.93 -2.34 9.28
C LEU A 69 -1.89 -2.63 7.77
N GLN A 70 -3.04 -2.71 7.10
CA GLN A 70 -3.10 -2.82 5.64
C GLN A 70 -2.34 -1.67 4.97
N LYS A 71 -2.55 -0.41 5.41
CA LYS A 71 -1.84 0.75 4.84
C LYS A 71 -0.34 0.69 5.11
N ILE A 72 0.09 0.18 6.26
CA ILE A 72 1.52 -0.01 6.57
C ILE A 72 2.15 -1.04 5.62
N GLU A 73 1.46 -2.13 5.33
CA GLU A 73 1.95 -3.14 4.37
C GLU A 73 2.04 -2.58 2.95
N GLU A 74 1.01 -1.87 2.49
CA GLU A 74 1.01 -1.16 1.20
C GLU A 74 2.19 -0.17 1.10
N LEU A 75 2.39 0.67 2.13
CA LEU A 75 3.51 1.62 2.20
C LEU A 75 4.88 0.92 2.21
N THR A 76 4.99 -0.23 2.87
CA THR A 76 6.21 -1.03 2.88
C THR A 76 6.55 -1.51 1.46
N LEU A 77 5.57 -2.01 0.71
CA LEU A 77 5.77 -2.41 -0.69
C LEU A 77 6.16 -1.23 -1.58
N TYR A 78 5.47 -0.10 -1.47
CA TYR A 78 5.83 1.10 -2.24
C TYR A 78 7.25 1.59 -1.92
N THR A 79 7.66 1.54 -0.64
CA THR A 79 9.03 1.91 -0.22
C THR A 79 10.07 0.99 -0.85
N LEU A 80 9.82 -0.33 -0.86
CA LEU A 80 10.72 -1.30 -1.49
C LEU A 80 10.80 -1.10 -3.02
N GLN A 81 9.68 -0.78 -3.68
CA GLN A 81 9.66 -0.44 -5.10
C GLN A 81 10.47 0.83 -5.39
N GLN A 82 10.28 1.87 -4.60
CA GLN A 82 11.03 3.12 -4.71
C GLN A 82 12.53 2.89 -4.52
N GLN A 83 12.93 2.09 -3.51
CA GLN A 83 14.33 1.75 -3.28
C GLN A 83 14.95 1.04 -4.48
N LYS A 84 14.23 0.08 -5.10
CA LYS A 84 14.70 -0.61 -6.32
C LYS A 84 14.91 0.35 -7.50
N GLU A 85 14.02 1.32 -7.70
CA GLU A 85 14.18 2.31 -8.76
C GLU A 85 15.36 3.25 -8.47
N ILE A 86 15.52 3.69 -7.22
CA ILE A 86 16.67 4.49 -6.78
C ILE A 86 17.99 3.77 -7.08
N ASP A 87 18.09 2.48 -6.75
CA ASP A 87 19.31 1.71 -6.97
C ASP A 87 19.61 1.50 -8.47
N LYS A 88 18.56 1.31 -9.28
CA LYS A 88 18.67 1.24 -10.74
C LYS A 88 19.14 2.57 -11.34
N LEU A 89 18.62 3.70 -10.85
CA LEU A 89 19.05 5.03 -11.29
C LEU A 89 20.52 5.29 -10.90
N LYS A 90 20.92 4.94 -9.67
CA LYS A 90 22.31 5.03 -9.21
C LYS A 90 23.26 4.17 -10.06
N SER A 91 22.86 2.94 -10.39
CA SER A 91 23.65 2.05 -11.26
C SER A 91 23.85 2.63 -12.67
N LYS A 92 22.82 3.26 -13.25
CA LYS A 92 22.95 3.91 -14.56
C LYS A 92 23.89 5.11 -14.50
N PHE A 93 23.79 5.91 -13.45
CA PHE A 93 24.64 7.09 -13.25
C PHE A 93 26.12 6.70 -13.18
N THR A 94 26.47 5.67 -12.40
CA THR A 94 27.87 5.19 -12.30
C THR A 94 28.39 4.59 -13.60
N GLN A 95 27.53 3.97 -14.41
CA GLN A 95 27.93 3.42 -15.72
C GLN A 95 28.23 4.53 -16.74
N THR A 96 27.42 5.59 -16.77
CA THR A 96 27.65 6.74 -17.65
C THR A 96 28.96 7.46 -17.30
N GLU A 97 29.23 7.73 -16.01
CA GLU A 97 30.48 8.39 -15.57
C GLU A 97 31.76 7.60 -15.93
N ASN A 98 31.68 6.26 -15.97
CA ASN A 98 32.82 5.42 -16.34
C ASN A 98 32.99 5.27 -17.86
N THR A 99 31.97 5.59 -18.66
CA THR A 99 32.05 5.54 -20.13
C THR A 99 32.54 6.88 -20.72
N GLU A 100 32.41 7.96 -19.96
CA GLU A 100 32.86 9.31 -20.33
C GLU A 100 34.28 9.66 -19.84
N LYS A 101 34.94 8.77 -19.09
CA LYS A 101 36.37 8.86 -18.70
C LYS A 101 37.25 8.01 -19.58
#